data_AF-A0A356ELC1-F1
#
_entry.id   AF-A0A356ELC1-F1
#
_cell.length_a   1.000
_cell.length_b   1.000
_cell.length_c   1.000
_cell.angle_alpha   90.00
_cell.angle_beta   90.00
_cell.angle_gamma   90.00
#
_symmetry.space_group_name_H-M   'P 1'
#
loop_
_entity.id
_entity.type
_entity.pdbx_description
1 polymer ?
#
loop_
_entity_poly.entity_id
_entity_poly.type
_entity_poly.pdbx_seq_one_letter_code
_entity_poly.pdbx_strand_id
1 'polypeptide(L)' 'MSGSNRRPLMNLVIGLAIVACVGMTGCQVQTGGQTLPSPTYTSDDVQYFPPGPEFKLTNEAAAMKAAKQEVAAQQTPSR' A
#
# COMPACT_ATOMS: atom_id res chain seq x y z
N MET A 1 -6.48 50.50 -38.89
CA MET A 1 -7.49 50.66 -37.82
C MET A 1 -6.94 50.11 -36.52
N SER A 2 -6.85 51.01 -35.54
CA SER A 2 -6.70 50.85 -34.08
C SER A 2 -5.74 49.80 -33.51
N GLY A 3 -4.54 50.25 -33.11
CA GLY A 3 -3.53 49.48 -32.38
C GLY A 3 -3.36 49.90 -30.91
N SER A 4 -4.38 50.44 -30.24
CA SER A 4 -4.18 51.12 -28.93
C SER A 4 -4.69 50.40 -27.68
N ASN A 5 -5.23 49.16 -27.74
CA ASN A 5 -5.84 48.53 -26.54
C ASN A 5 -5.50 47.05 -26.32
N ARG A 6 -4.32 46.59 -26.76
CA ARG A 6 -3.92 45.17 -26.58
C ARG A 6 -3.32 44.87 -25.21
N ARG A 7 -2.82 45.89 -24.50
CA ARG A 7 -2.18 45.75 -23.18
C ARG A 7 -3.10 45.21 -22.08
N PRO A 8 -4.33 45.72 -21.87
CA PRO A 8 -5.21 45.19 -20.83
C PRO A 8 -5.67 43.77 -21.14
N LEU A 9 -5.95 43.48 -22.41
CA LEU A 9 -6.31 42.14 -22.87
C LEU A 9 -5.16 41.14 -22.65
N MET A 10 -3.93 41.54 -22.96
CA MET A 10 -2.74 40.71 -22.76
C MET A 10 -2.49 40.43 -21.28
N ASN A 11 -2.66 41.43 -20.40
CA ASN A 11 -2.53 41.26 -18.95
C ASN A 11 -3.61 40.32 -18.38
N LEU A 12 -4.84 40.40 -18.88
CA LEU A 12 -5.92 39.51 -18.49
C LEU A 12 -5.59 38.05 -18.87
N VAL A 13 -5.13 37.82 -20.10
CA VAL A 13 -4.76 36.48 -20.59
C VAL A 13 -3.60 35.90 -19.77
N ILE A 14 -2.59 36.71 -19.45
CA ILE A 14 -1.45 36.29 -18.61
C ILE A 14 -1.93 35.94 -17.20
N GLY A 15 -2.78 36.77 -16.59
CA GLY A 15 -3.32 36.50 -15.25
C GLY A 15 -4.12 35.20 -15.20
N LEU A 16 -4.96 34.94 -16.20
CA LEU A 16 -5.74 33.71 -16.32
C LEU A 16 -4.84 32.48 -16.51
N ALA A 17 -3.79 32.61 -17.33
CA ALA A 17 -2.82 31.54 -17.54
C ALA A 17 -2.07 31.17 -16.24
N ILE A 18 -1.68 32.16 -15.44
CA ILE A 18 -0.99 31.93 -14.15
C ILE A 18 -1.93 31.19 -13.17
N VAL A 19 -3.19 31.64 -13.05
CA VAL A 19 -4.18 30.98 -12.18
C VAL A 19 -4.43 29.53 -12.61
N ALA A 20 -4.53 29.29 -13.92
CA ALA A 20 -4.69 27.93 -14.45
C ALA A 20 -3.46 27.04 -14.14
N CYS A 21 -2.25 27.54 -14.33
CA CYS A 21 -1.02 26.79 -14.01
C CYS A 21 -0.93 26.41 -12.53
N VAL A 22 -1.26 27.32 -11.61
CA VAL A 22 -1.24 27.05 -10.17
C VAL A 22 -2.40 26.13 -9.76
N GLY A 23 -3.57 26.25 -10.38
CA GLY A 23 -4.70 25.34 -10.14
C GLY A 23 -4.47 23.90 -10.63
N MET A 24 -3.60 23.71 -11.64
CA MET A 24 -3.21 22.38 -12.12
C MET A 24 -2.12 21.73 -11.26
N THR A 25 -1.36 22.49 -10.48
CA THR A 25 -0.44 21.92 -9.47
C THR A 25 -1.24 21.51 -8.25
N GLY A 26 -1.60 20.23 -8.16
CA GLY A 26 -2.31 19.67 -7.00
C GLY A 26 -1.52 19.87 -5.70
N CYS A 27 -2.23 20.07 -4.59
CA CYS A 27 -1.65 20.04 -3.26
C CYS A 27 -1.27 18.59 -2.94
N GLN A 28 -0.01 18.21 -3.10
CA GLN A 28 0.46 16.87 -2.71
C GLN A 28 0.24 16.70 -1.20
N VAL A 29 -0.77 15.92 -0.83
CA VAL A 29 -1.10 15.67 0.58
C VAL A 29 -0.16 14.58 1.08
N GLN A 30 0.74 14.95 1.98
CA GLN A 30 1.65 14.03 2.67
C GLN A 30 1.06 13.68 4.03
N THR A 31 0.45 12.50 4.14
CA THR A 31 -0.03 11.94 5.42
C THR A 31 0.91 10.82 5.86
N GLY A 32 1.52 10.96 7.05
CA GLY A 32 2.34 9.89 7.64
C GLY A 32 3.69 9.60 6.95
N GLY A 33 4.18 10.51 6.08
CA GLY A 33 5.46 10.33 5.39
C GLY A 33 5.38 9.51 4.09
N GLN A 34 4.18 9.13 3.65
CA GLN A 34 3.94 8.39 2.41
C GLN A 34 2.98 9.16 1.48
N THR A 35 3.37 9.32 0.21
CA THR A 35 2.51 9.87 -0.84
C THR A 35 1.59 8.75 -1.33
N LEU A 36 0.47 8.60 -0.64
CA LEU A 36 -0.47 7.52 -0.91
C LEU A 36 -1.30 7.84 -2.17
N PRO A 37 -1.41 6.90 -3.12
CA PRO A 37 -2.00 7.14 -4.43
C PRO A 37 -3.51 7.37 -4.42
N SER A 38 -4.19 7.22 -3.27
CA SER A 38 -5.62 7.50 -3.15
C SER A 38 -5.97 8.26 -1.86
N PRO A 39 -6.99 9.15 -1.89
CA PRO A 39 -7.41 9.95 -0.74
C PRO A 39 -8.01 9.14 0.42
N THR A 40 -8.28 7.85 0.20
CA THR A 40 -9.04 6.99 1.12
C THR A 40 -8.16 5.98 1.87
N TYR A 41 -6.83 6.07 1.77
CA TYR A 41 -5.94 5.10 2.43
C TYR A 41 -6.13 5.01 3.95
N THR A 42 -6.51 6.12 4.60
CA THR A 42 -6.81 6.11 6.05
C THR A 42 -8.08 5.34 6.40
N SER A 43 -8.98 5.18 5.44
CA SER A 43 -10.22 4.41 5.57
C SER A 43 -10.13 3.03 4.93
N ASP A 44 -8.99 2.69 4.33
CA ASP A 44 -8.73 1.36 3.83
C ASP A 44 -8.37 0.50 5.04
N ASP A 45 -9.29 -0.37 5.42
CA ASP A 45 -9.08 -1.30 6.51
C ASP A 45 -7.81 -2.09 6.19
N VAL A 46 -6.72 -1.83 6.92
CA VAL A 46 -5.56 -2.70 6.92
C VAL A 46 -6.11 -4.08 7.21
N GLN A 47 -6.08 -4.98 6.20
CA GLN A 47 -6.60 -6.32 6.33
C GLN A 47 -5.83 -7.01 7.45
N TYR A 48 -6.39 -6.95 8.65
CA TYR A 48 -5.83 -7.54 9.83
C TYR A 48 -5.98 -9.05 9.67
N PHE A 49 -4.94 -9.66 9.14
CA PHE A 49 -4.77 -11.10 9.22
C PHE A 49 -4.28 -11.37 10.64
N PRO A 50 -5.11 -11.96 11.53
CA PRO A 50 -4.61 -12.37 12.83
C PRO A 50 -3.40 -13.26 12.60
N PRO A 51 -2.32 -13.14 13.41
CA PRO A 51 -1.23 -14.09 13.32
C PRO A 51 -1.84 -15.50 13.38
N GLY A 52 -1.53 -16.31 12.37
CA GLY A 52 -2.06 -17.67 12.28
C GLY A 52 -1.81 -18.42 13.59
N PRO A 53 -2.57 -19.49 13.88
CA PRO A 53 -2.43 -20.19 15.16
C PRO A 53 -0.97 -20.59 15.39
N GLU A 54 -0.29 -19.85 16.28
CA GLU A 54 1.10 -20.11 16.60
C GLU A 54 1.16 -21.42 17.39
N PHE A 55 1.66 -22.45 16.74
CA PHE A 55 1.85 -23.74 17.39
C PHE A 55 3.12 -23.66 18.26
N LYS A 56 2.95 -23.23 19.51
CA LYS A 56 4.05 -22.96 20.47
C LYS A 56 4.92 -24.18 20.81
N LEU A 57 4.48 -25.39 20.47
CA LEU A 57 5.11 -26.66 20.84
C LEU A 57 5.70 -27.39 19.64
N THR A 58 6.33 -26.67 18.72
CA THR A 58 6.92 -27.23 17.48
C THR A 58 7.90 -28.37 17.78
N ASN A 59 8.66 -28.26 18.86
CA ASN A 59 9.64 -29.27 19.28
C ASN A 59 8.95 -30.56 19.73
N GLU A 60 7.87 -30.46 20.49
CA GLU A 60 7.11 -31.59 21.01
C GLU A 60 6.33 -32.29 19.89
N ALA A 61 5.75 -31.54 18.94
CA ALA A 61 5.15 -32.16 17.76
C ALA A 61 6.18 -32.82 16.85
N ALA A 62 7.36 -32.22 16.69
CA ALA A 62 8.45 -32.83 15.94
C ALA A 62 8.92 -34.13 16.61
N ALA A 63 9.10 -34.12 17.94
CA ALA A 63 9.45 -35.32 18.71
C ALA A 63 8.38 -36.41 18.60
N MET A 64 7.10 -36.05 18.73
CA MET A 64 5.99 -37.00 18.59
C MET A 64 5.89 -37.56 17.16
N LYS A 65 6.20 -36.75 16.14
CA LYS A 65 6.23 -37.19 14.75
C LYS A 65 7.37 -38.17 14.50
N ALA A 66 8.57 -37.88 15.01
CA ALA A 66 9.73 -38.77 14.91
C ALA A 66 9.45 -40.12 15.59
N ALA A 67 8.94 -40.10 16.83
CA ALA A 67 8.57 -41.32 17.55
C ALA A 67 7.52 -42.16 16.79
N LYS A 68 6.49 -41.52 16.21
CA LYS A 68 5.49 -42.21 15.37
C LYS A 68 6.11 -42.83 14.12
N GLN A 69 7.08 -42.16 13.50
CA GLN A 69 7.78 -42.67 12.32
C GLN A 69 8.68 -43.87 12.66
N GLU A 70 9.37 -43.83 13.79
CA GLU A 70 10.19 -44.96 14.29
C GLU A 70 9.34 -46.18 14.59
N VAL A 71 8.20 -45.99 15.27
CA VAL A 71 7.23 -47.06 15.52
C VAL A 71 6.69 -47.63 14.21
N ALA A 72 6.32 -46.79 13.24
CA ALA A 72 5.83 -47.24 11.93
C ALA A 72 6.92 -47.99 11.13
N ALA A 73 8.18 -47.57 11.23
CA ALA A 73 9.31 -48.23 10.58
C ALA A 73 9.61 -49.60 11.21
N GLN A 74 9.51 -49.73 12.54
CA GLN A 74 9.68 -51.00 13.25
C GLN A 74 8.49 -51.95 13.06
N GLN A 75 7.28 -51.39 12.86
CA GLN A 75 6.06 -52.16 12.61
C GLN A 75 5.89 -52.61 11.17
N THR A 76 6.77 -52.20 10.24
CA THR A 76 6.80 -52.77 8.89
C THR A 76 7.44 -54.16 9.00
N PRO A 77 6.66 -55.25 9.03
CA PRO A 77 7.22 -56.58 9.15
C PRO A 77 7.85 -56.89 7.80
N SER A 78 9.11 -57.31 7.80
CA SER A 78 9.77 -57.93 6.65
C SER A 78 8.84 -59.01 6.08
N ARG A 79 8.24 -58.72 4.93
CA ARG A 79 7.56 -59.72 4.11
C ARG A 79 8.59 -60.50 3.31
#